data_AF-A0A939QXX2-F1
#
_entry.id   AF-A0A939QXX2-F1
#
_cell.length_a   1.000
_cell.length_b   1.000
_cell.length_c   1.000
_cell.angle_alpha   90.00
_cell.angle_beta   90.00
_cell.angle_gamma   90.00
#
_symmetry.space_group_name_H-M   'P 1'
#
loop_
_entity.id
_entity.type
_entity.pdbx_description
1 polymer ?
#
loop_
_entity_poly.entity_id
_entity_poly.type
_entity_poly.pdbx_seq_one_letter_code
_entity_poly.pdbx_strand_id
1 'polypeptide(L)' 'MDELSEHPRIGKGKPEPLSGYRSGQWSRRINYRHRMVYEIQDTVVKVYVLSSYGHYDDK' A
#
# COMPACT_ATOMS: atom_id res chain seq x y z
N MET A 1 -13.62 6.27 -3.05
CA MET A 1 -12.33 5.64 -3.40
C MET A 1 -11.50 5.64 -2.14
N ASP A 2 -10.92 4.50 -1.78
CA ASP A 2 -10.38 4.22 -0.44
C ASP A 2 -9.15 5.09 -0.09
N GLU A 3 -9.34 6.11 0.76
CA GLU A 3 -8.25 6.96 1.31
C GLU A 3 -7.08 6.13 1.88
N LEU A 4 -7.36 4.94 2.42
CA LEU A 4 -6.33 4.05 2.95
C LEU A 4 -5.35 3.56 1.88
N SER A 5 -5.77 3.34 0.64
CA SER A 5 -4.86 2.88 -0.42
C SER A 5 -4.04 4.03 -1.01
N GLU A 6 -4.61 5.22 -1.11
CA GLU A 6 -3.91 6.40 -1.65
C GLU A 6 -2.97 7.04 -0.62
N HIS A 7 -3.37 7.05 0.66
CA HIS A 7 -2.66 7.73 1.73
C HIS A 7 -2.52 6.84 2.99
N PRO A 8 -1.90 5.65 2.89
CA PRO A 8 -1.83 4.71 4.01
C PRO A 8 -1.01 5.21 5.21
N ARG A 9 -0.16 6.23 5.02
CA ARG A 9 0.70 6.79 6.08
C ARG A 9 0.16 8.05 6.74
N ILE A 10 -0.91 8.65 6.19
CA ILE A 10 -1.44 9.95 6.61
C ILE A 10 -2.98 9.96 6.56
N GLY A 11 -3.61 11.06 6.96
CA GLY A 11 -5.06 11.22 6.84
C GLY A 11 -5.87 10.79 8.07
N LYS A 12 -7.14 10.46 7.85
CA LYS A 12 -8.14 10.31 8.93
C LYS A 12 -7.77 9.19 9.90
N GLY A 13 -8.08 9.36 11.17
CA GLY A 13 -7.83 8.32 12.17
C GLY A 13 -6.36 8.18 12.59
N LYS A 14 -5.52 9.17 12.28
CA LYS A 14 -4.14 9.30 12.78
C LYS A 14 -3.33 8.00 12.66
N PRO A 15 -2.96 7.59 11.43
CA PRO A 15 -2.02 6.50 11.22
C PRO A 15 -0.72 6.70 12.00
N GLU A 16 -0.29 5.69 12.76
CA GLU A 16 0.93 5.71 13.56
C GLU A 16 1.73 4.43 13.30
N PRO A 17 3.04 4.52 12.98
CA PRO A 17 3.88 3.35 12.80
C PRO A 17 4.10 2.64 14.15
N LEU A 18 4.02 1.31 14.15
CA LEU A 18 4.31 0.49 15.32
C LEU A 18 5.82 0.17 15.40
N SER A 19 6.32 -0.04 16.61
CA SER A 19 7.75 -0.26 16.89
C SER A 19 8.03 -1.67 17.41
N GLY A 20 9.33 -2.00 17.53
CA GLY A 20 9.80 -3.28 18.05
C GLY A 20 9.45 -4.45 17.13
N TYR A 21 8.85 -5.50 17.68
CA TYR A 21 8.44 -6.70 16.93
C TYR A 21 7.34 -6.45 15.88
N ARG A 22 6.70 -5.26 15.93
CA ARG A 22 5.71 -4.81 14.94
C ARG A 22 6.25 -3.72 14.01
N SER A 23 7.56 -3.54 13.97
CA SER A 23 8.20 -2.64 13.00
C SER A 23 7.75 -3.02 11.59
N GLY A 24 7.34 -2.02 10.79
CA GLY A 24 6.75 -2.21 9.46
C GLY A 24 5.20 -2.21 9.45
N GLN A 25 4.56 -2.38 10.60
CA GLN A 25 3.10 -2.29 10.74
C GLN A 25 2.65 -0.87 11.16
N TRP A 26 1.41 -0.56 10.85
CA TRP A 26 0.75 0.72 11.11
C TRP A 26 -0.56 0.51 11.85
N SER A 27 -0.91 1.44 12.72
CA SER A 27 -2.17 1.48 13.46
C SER A 27 -2.98 2.70 13.07
N ARG A 28 -4.28 2.54 12.79
CA ARG A 28 -5.22 3.62 12.47
C ARG A 28 -6.47 3.52 13.35
N ARG A 29 -6.99 4.66 13.81
CA ARG A 29 -8.23 4.72 14.59
C ARG A 29 -9.45 4.54 13.69
N ILE A 30 -10.26 3.52 13.97
CA ILE A 30 -11.60 3.37 13.40
C ILE A 30 -12.59 4.24 14.19
N ASN A 31 -12.48 4.19 15.52
CA ASN A 31 -13.24 5.03 16.45
C ASN A 31 -12.45 5.19 17.77
N TYR A 32 -13.07 5.69 18.83
CA TYR A 32 -12.39 5.92 20.11
C TYR A 32 -11.78 4.63 20.70
N ARG A 33 -12.49 3.50 20.59
CA ARG A 33 -12.13 2.21 21.22
C ARG A 33 -11.34 1.27 20.30
N HIS A 34 -11.57 1.35 18.99
CA HIS A 34 -11.06 0.36 18.04
C HIS A 34 -9.91 0.91 17.18
N ARG A 35 -8.96 0.02 16.86
CA ARG A 35 -7.82 0.28 15.99
C ARG A 35 -7.75 -0.78 14.90
N MET A 36 -7.45 -0.35 13.69
CA MET A 36 -7.05 -1.21 12.57
C MET A 36 -5.53 -1.27 12.54
N VAL A 37 -4.96 -2.48 12.45
CA VAL A 37 -3.53 -2.68 12.23
C VAL A 37 -3.34 -3.24 10.83
N TYR A 38 -2.42 -2.67 10.06
CA TYR A 38 -2.14 -3.08 8.67
C TYR A 38 -0.66 -2.88 8.37
N GLU A 39 -0.21 -3.45 7.27
CA GLU A 39 1.16 -3.32 6.76
C GLU A 39 1.12 -2.63 5.41
N ILE A 40 2.14 -1.82 5.12
CA ILE A 40 2.28 -1.14 3.83
C ILE A 40 3.40 -1.84 3.07
N GLN A 41 3.03 -2.56 2.02
CA GLN A 41 4.00 -3.17 1.11
C GLN A 41 4.28 -2.18 -0.03
N ASP A 42 5.35 -1.39 0.09
CA ASP A 42 5.75 -0.43 -0.96
C ASP A 42 6.17 -1.13 -2.28
N THR A 43 6.48 -2.43 -2.23
CA THR A 43 7.15 -3.19 -3.28
C THR A 43 6.23 -4.08 -4.13
N VAL A 44 4.97 -3.70 -4.37
CA VAL A 44 4.15 -4.44 -5.36
C VAL A 44 4.37 -3.86 -6.77
N VAL A 45 5.50 -4.22 -7.40
CA VAL A 45 5.65 -4.11 -8.86
C VAL A 45 5.29 -5.47 -9.47
N LYS A 46 4.04 -5.62 -9.90
CA LYS A 46 3.60 -6.82 -10.64
C LYS A 46 3.49 -6.48 -12.12
N VAL A 47 4.47 -6.93 -12.90
CA VAL A 47 4.47 -6.87 -14.36
C VAL A 47 4.33 -8.30 -14.87
N TYR A 48 3.23 -8.58 -15.58
CA TYR A 48 3.05 -9.83 -16.31
C TYR A 48 3.06 -9.52 -17.80
N VAL A 49 4.13 -9.90 -18.48
CA VAL A 49 4.21 -9.91 -19.94
C VAL A 49 3.85 -11.31 -20.42
N LEU A 50 2.61 -11.48 -20.89
CA LEU A 50 2.09 -12.78 -21.32
C LEU A 50 2.42 -13.09 -22.79
N SER A 51 2.66 -12.05 -23.60
CA SER A 51 3.33 -12.11 -24.90
C SER A 51 3.62 -10.67 -25.37
N SER A 52 4.59 -10.53 -26.27
CA SER A 52 4.77 -9.33 -27.10
C SER A 52 4.82 -9.79 -28.55
N TYR A 53 4.08 -9.11 -29.44
CA TYR A 53 4.14 -9.36 -30.87
C TYR A 53 4.17 -8.03 -31.61
N GLY A 54 5.18 -7.86 -32.46
CA GLY A 54 5.41 -6.70 -33.29
C GLY A 54 6.78 -6.79 -33.94
N HIS A 55 6.81 -6.83 -35.27
CA HIS A 55 8.00 -6.50 -36.05
C HIS A 55 8.10 -4.97 -36.10
N TYR A 56 9.27 -4.42 -35.76
CA TYR A 56 9.61 -3.08 -36.23
C TYR A 56 9.83 -3.21 -37.73
N ASP A 57 8.89 -2.73 -38.53
CA ASP A 57 9.17 -2.42 -39.92
C ASP A 57 9.95 -1.11 -39.90
N ASP A 58 11.28 -1.23 -39.94
CA ASP A 58 12.16 -0.11 -40.22
C ASP A 58 11.75 0.48 -41.59
N LYS A 59 11.40 1.77 -41.60
CA LYS A 59 11.29 2.55 -42.83
C LYS A 59 12.35 3.64 -42.86
#